data_AF-A0A3M2DJ77-F1
#
_entry.id   AF-A0A3M2DJ77-F1
#
_cell.length_a   1.000
_cell.length_b   1.000
_cell.length_c   1.000
_cell.angle_alpha   90.00
_cell.angle_beta   90.00
_cell.angle_gamma   90.00
#
_symmetry.space_group_name_H-M   'P 1'
#
loop_
_entity.id
_entity.type
_entity.pdbx_description
1 polymer ?
#
loop_
_entity_poly.entity_id
_entity_poly.type
_entity_poly.pdbx_seq_one_letter_code
_entity_poly.pdbx_strand_id
1 'polypeptide(L)'
;MRCLALLWCVLVGLISSSLANTQTPPETPTPSQTRTIVADLLMIDGDFYVVRGERGEIRIEVTPRTTVTEEFTFGDRIKAVVLPNDKAISIERAGPNDPVGITVNAPPAPTTPPLKQEARPAQTKAQEDAALAPIPEEKTPRIIVADLLMVDGDFYVVRGERGEIRIEVTPETELTETFKFGDRIKAAVLPNDKALWIKRATPDDQPGVYTQKPPSRTAQPSSPQGSNAQAKRSKEASSASSLAHQHGIRTIVADLLMVDGDFYVVRGERGEIRIEITPETKLTDTFTFGDRIKAKVLPNDKAISIERAKPNDPIGVFEAK
;
A
#
# COMPACT_ATOMS: atom_id res chain seq x y z
N MET A 1 47.02 -10.20 -48.97
CA MET A 1 46.28 -10.93 -50.03
C MET A 1 44.85 -11.13 -49.51
N ARG A 2 43.91 -10.28 -49.95
CA ARG A 2 42.85 -10.57 -50.96
C ARG A 2 41.80 -11.53 -50.40
N CYS A 3 40.61 -11.07 -50.01
CA CYS A 3 39.34 -11.03 -50.80
C CYS A 3 38.24 -11.43 -49.78
N LEU A 4 36.97 -11.06 -49.81
CA LEU A 4 36.09 -10.50 -50.83
C LEU A 4 34.88 -9.89 -50.09
N ALA A 5 34.34 -8.81 -50.64
CA ALA A 5 33.10 -8.14 -50.22
C ALA A 5 31.84 -8.94 -50.60
N LEU A 6 30.74 -8.69 -49.87
CA LEU A 6 29.32 -8.90 -50.23
C LEU A 6 28.51 -8.26 -49.08
N LEU A 7 28.29 -6.94 -49.03
CA LEU A 7 27.32 -6.15 -49.80
C LEU A 7 26.02 -6.90 -50.13
N TRP A 8 25.08 -6.89 -49.18
CA TRP A 8 23.66 -7.11 -49.46
C TRP A 8 22.87 -5.88 -49.02
N CYS A 9 22.63 -5.01 -50.00
CA CYS A 9 21.59 -3.99 -49.97
C CYS A 9 20.23 -4.67 -50.04
N VAL A 10 19.46 -4.64 -48.95
CA VAL A 10 18.01 -4.85 -49.01
C VAL A 10 17.34 -3.52 -48.70
N LEU A 11 17.02 -2.85 -49.80
CA LEU A 11 16.21 -1.64 -49.91
C LEU A 11 14.74 -2.07 -49.76
N VAL A 12 14.10 -1.78 -48.63
CA VAL A 12 12.64 -1.96 -48.48
C VAL A 12 12.02 -0.70 -47.90
N GLY A 13 11.36 0.04 -48.80
CA GLY A 13 10.01 0.56 -48.60
C GLY A 13 9.80 1.57 -47.47
N LEU A 14 10.13 2.82 -47.75
CA LEU A 14 9.48 3.99 -47.13
C LEU A 14 7.96 3.94 -47.40
N ILE A 15 7.18 3.67 -46.36
CA ILE A 15 5.76 4.04 -46.30
C ILE A 15 5.64 5.13 -45.24
N SER A 16 5.66 6.38 -45.69
CA SER A 16 5.39 7.55 -44.86
C SER A 16 3.90 7.59 -44.50
N SER A 17 3.56 7.05 -43.34
CA SER A 17 2.28 7.30 -42.69
C SER A 17 2.36 8.64 -41.95
N SER A 18 1.78 9.67 -42.55
CA SER A 18 1.56 10.98 -41.93
C SER A 18 0.63 10.83 -40.73
N LEU A 19 1.19 10.58 -39.55
CA LEU A 19 0.47 10.66 -38.29
C LEU A 19 0.19 12.14 -38.01
N ALA A 20 -1.08 12.51 -38.09
CA ALA A 20 -1.59 13.80 -37.64
C ALA A 20 -1.23 13.96 -36.16
N ASN A 21 -0.21 14.78 -35.89
CA ASN A 21 0.23 15.13 -34.56
C ASN A 21 -0.79 16.11 -33.97
N THR A 22 -1.87 15.59 -33.38
CA THR A 22 -2.71 16.36 -32.47
C THR A 22 -1.84 16.74 -31.28
N GLN A 23 -1.19 17.91 -31.37
CA GLN A 23 -0.50 18.54 -30.25
C GLN A 23 -1.53 18.81 -29.17
N THR A 24 -1.60 17.91 -28.21
CA THR A 24 -2.23 18.17 -26.91
C THR A 24 -1.59 19.45 -26.38
N PRO A 25 -2.38 20.48 -26.01
CA PRO A 25 -1.84 21.69 -25.43
C PRO A 25 -0.94 21.31 -24.25
N PRO A 26 0.24 21.94 -24.11
CA PRO A 26 1.16 21.64 -23.02
C PRO A 26 0.43 21.87 -21.70
N GLU A 27 0.12 20.78 -20.99
CA GLU A 27 -0.38 20.87 -19.63
C GLU A 27 0.67 21.60 -18.81
N THR A 28 0.33 22.79 -18.34
CA THR A 28 1.14 23.51 -17.37
C THR A 28 1.32 22.60 -16.16
N PRO A 29 2.56 22.18 -15.82
CA PRO A 29 2.77 21.23 -14.75
C PRO A 29 2.31 21.86 -13.43
N THR A 30 1.19 21.38 -12.91
CA THR A 30 0.71 21.74 -11.58
C THR A 30 1.80 21.36 -10.58
N PRO A 31 2.24 22.27 -9.69
CA PRO A 31 3.29 21.96 -8.74
C PRO A 31 2.83 20.80 -7.87
N SER A 32 3.52 19.66 -8.02
CA SER A 32 3.21 18.46 -7.25
C SER A 32 3.75 18.63 -5.83
N GLN A 33 2.92 18.28 -4.85
CA GLN A 33 3.34 18.19 -3.46
C GLN A 33 4.47 17.15 -3.35
N THR A 34 5.54 17.48 -2.63
CA THR A 34 6.66 16.56 -2.44
C THR A 34 6.79 16.20 -0.97
N ARG A 35 7.51 15.11 -0.67
CA ARG A 35 7.85 14.70 0.68
C ARG A 35 9.36 14.56 0.79
N THR A 36 9.93 14.98 1.90
CA THR A 36 11.33 14.70 2.25
C THR A 36 11.34 13.55 3.24
N ILE A 37 12.06 12.49 2.91
CA ILE A 37 12.23 11.31 3.75
C ILE A 37 13.68 11.28 4.20
N VAL A 38 13.90 11.27 5.52
CA VAL A 38 15.22 11.05 6.10
C VAL A 38 15.18 9.73 6.87
N ALA A 39 15.94 8.75 6.43
CA ALA A 39 15.84 7.36 6.92
C ALA A 39 17.14 6.57 6.67
N ASP A 40 17.29 5.45 7.37
CA ASP A 40 18.44 4.56 7.21
C ASP A 40 18.19 3.56 6.07
N LEU A 41 19.14 3.40 5.15
CA LEU A 41 19.03 2.51 4.00
C LEU A 41 19.13 1.05 4.44
N LEU A 42 18.09 0.26 4.18
CA LEU A 42 18.03 -1.17 4.48
C LEU A 42 18.50 -2.04 3.31
N MET A 43 18.19 -1.68 2.07
CA MET A 43 18.69 -2.41 0.90
C MET A 43 18.41 -1.64 -0.39
N ILE A 44 19.17 -1.99 -1.43
CA ILE A 44 18.93 -1.56 -2.80
C ILE A 44 18.53 -2.80 -3.60
N ASP A 45 17.36 -2.77 -4.22
CA ASP A 45 16.82 -3.84 -5.07
C ASP A 45 16.47 -3.27 -6.45
N GLY A 46 17.43 -3.36 -7.37
CA GLY A 46 17.32 -2.77 -8.72
C GLY A 46 17.06 -1.26 -8.64
N ASP A 47 15.89 -0.84 -9.12
CA ASP A 47 15.45 0.55 -9.15
C ASP A 47 14.79 1.00 -7.82
N PHE A 48 14.90 0.22 -6.75
CA PHE A 48 14.23 0.51 -5.48
C PHE A 48 15.20 0.62 -4.32
N TYR A 49 15.04 1.68 -3.53
CA TYR A 49 15.72 1.89 -2.26
C TYR A 49 14.73 1.60 -1.15
N VAL A 50 15.01 0.61 -0.32
CA VAL A 50 14.19 0.30 0.86
C VAL A 50 14.86 0.94 2.05
N VAL A 51 14.16 1.87 2.70
CA VAL A 51 14.67 2.61 3.86
C VAL A 51 13.82 2.35 5.10
N ARG A 52 14.42 2.44 6.28
CA ARG A 52 13.73 2.37 7.57
C ARG A 52 13.66 3.76 8.20
N GLY A 53 12.46 4.30 8.26
CA GLY A 53 12.16 5.51 9.02
C GLY A 53 11.55 5.19 10.39
N GLU A 54 11.13 6.24 11.10
CA GLU A 54 10.39 6.11 12.37
C GLU A 54 9.03 5.40 12.20
N ARG A 55 8.49 5.43 10.97
CA ARG A 55 7.17 4.89 10.61
C ARG A 55 7.21 3.52 9.95
N GLY A 56 8.38 2.87 9.94
CA GLY A 56 8.57 1.55 9.33
C GLY A 56 9.40 1.60 8.05
N GLU A 57 9.21 0.60 7.19
CA GLU A 57 9.94 0.45 5.94
C GLU A 57 9.23 1.20 4.81
N ILE A 58 9.99 1.93 4.00
CA ILE A 58 9.49 2.70 2.86
C ILE A 58 10.27 2.27 1.63
N ARG A 59 9.57 1.97 0.54
CA ARG A 59 10.16 1.62 -0.75
C ARG A 59 10.13 2.83 -1.67
N ILE A 60 11.29 3.34 -2.03
CA ILE A 60 11.48 4.52 -2.88
C ILE A 60 11.89 4.04 -4.27
N GLU A 61 11.15 4.44 -5.32
CA GLU A 61 11.47 4.11 -6.71
C GLU A 61 12.41 5.17 -7.31
N VAL A 62 13.56 4.73 -7.79
CA VAL A 62 14.54 5.52 -8.53
C VAL A 62 14.23 5.40 -10.01
N THR A 63 14.06 6.53 -10.68
CA THR A 63 13.80 6.59 -12.12
C THR A 63 15.02 7.18 -12.84
N PRO A 64 15.11 7.10 -14.17
CA PRO A 64 16.18 7.77 -14.93
C PRO A 64 16.22 9.30 -14.77
N ARG A 65 15.16 9.91 -14.19
CA ARG A 65 15.08 11.35 -13.90
C ARG A 65 15.47 11.69 -12.46
N THR A 66 15.68 10.69 -11.61
CA THR A 66 16.07 10.88 -10.22
C THR A 66 17.52 11.34 -10.15
N THR A 67 17.78 12.40 -9.39
CA THR A 67 19.15 12.87 -9.14
C THR A 67 19.73 12.15 -7.93
N VAL A 68 20.67 11.23 -8.15
CA VAL A 68 21.37 10.50 -7.09
C VAL A 68 22.78 11.09 -6.97
N THR A 69 23.12 11.64 -5.80
CA THR A 69 24.37 12.43 -5.62
C THR A 69 25.62 11.57 -5.40
N GLU A 70 25.47 10.37 -4.85
CA GLU A 70 26.55 9.45 -4.54
C GLU A 70 26.04 7.99 -4.52
N GLU A 71 26.96 7.04 -4.41
CA GLU A 71 26.60 5.63 -4.16
C GLU A 71 26.30 5.42 -2.67
N PHE A 72 25.27 4.62 -2.40
CA PHE A 72 24.83 4.32 -1.03
C PHE A 72 24.95 2.83 -0.72
N THR A 73 25.19 2.54 0.55
CA THR A 73 25.34 1.18 1.08
C THR A 73 24.40 0.92 2.25
N PHE A 74 24.23 -0.35 2.61
CA PHE A 74 23.43 -0.75 3.77
C PHE A 74 23.83 0.04 5.03
N GLY A 75 22.85 0.62 5.71
CA GLY A 75 23.04 1.41 6.92
C GLY A 75 23.37 2.88 6.67
N ASP A 76 23.57 3.31 5.42
CA ASP A 76 23.73 4.73 5.12
C ASP A 76 22.43 5.48 5.40
N ARG A 77 22.55 6.63 6.06
CA ARG A 77 21.42 7.52 6.30
C ARG A 77 21.23 8.44 5.11
N ILE A 78 20.06 8.37 4.48
CA ILE A 78 19.76 9.11 3.26
C ILE A 78 18.64 10.11 3.47
N LYS A 79 18.66 11.17 2.66
CA LYS A 79 17.64 12.19 2.52
C LYS A 79 17.12 12.14 1.09
N ALA A 80 15.87 11.71 0.94
CA ALA A 80 15.22 11.56 -0.36
C ALA A 80 14.07 12.55 -0.48
N VAL A 81 14.04 13.34 -1.57
CA VAL A 81 12.86 14.11 -1.94
C VAL A 81 12.04 13.27 -2.91
N VAL A 82 10.82 12.92 -2.55
CA VAL A 82 9.96 12.01 -3.29
C VAL A 82 8.62 12.66 -3.64
N LEU A 83 8.02 12.17 -4.71
CA LEU A 83 6.64 12.46 -5.09
C LEU A 83 5.64 11.72 -4.17
N PRO A 84 4.33 12.03 -4.25
CA PRO A 84 3.31 11.34 -3.47
C PRO A 84 3.16 9.84 -3.80
N ASN A 85 3.69 9.41 -4.94
CA ASN A 85 3.73 8.01 -5.40
C ASN A 85 5.08 7.33 -5.16
N ASP A 86 5.88 7.84 -4.20
CA ASP A 86 7.19 7.31 -3.79
C ASP A 86 8.28 7.28 -4.88
N LYS A 87 8.04 7.93 -6.04
CA LYS A 87 9.09 8.17 -7.04
C LYS A 87 10.04 9.26 -6.57
N ALA A 88 11.32 8.96 -6.53
CA ALA A 88 12.34 9.90 -6.09
C ALA A 88 12.61 10.99 -7.14
N ILE A 89 12.71 12.22 -6.66
CA ILE A 89 13.21 13.38 -7.39
C ILE A 89 14.72 13.50 -7.15
N SER A 90 15.15 13.42 -5.89
CA SER A 90 16.56 13.41 -5.51
C SER A 90 16.83 12.49 -4.32
N ILE A 91 18.04 11.94 -4.27
CA ILE A 91 18.57 11.15 -3.16
C ILE A 91 19.98 11.65 -2.84
N GLU A 92 20.19 12.06 -1.59
CA GLU A 92 21.47 12.52 -1.07
C GLU A 92 21.75 11.95 0.33
N ARG A 93 23.01 11.98 0.76
CA ARG A 93 23.36 11.58 2.13
C ARG A 93 22.78 12.60 3.11
N ALA A 94 22.09 12.09 4.12
CA ALA A 94 21.55 12.95 5.17
C ALA A 94 22.70 13.53 6.00
N GLY A 95 22.60 14.80 6.35
CA GLY A 95 23.52 15.43 7.29
C GLY A 95 23.37 14.85 8.70
N PRO A 96 24.39 14.98 9.56
CA PRO A 96 24.34 14.46 10.93
C PRO A 96 23.20 15.06 11.77
N ASN A 97 22.71 16.24 11.39
CA ASN A 97 21.66 16.98 12.10
C ASN A 97 20.29 16.92 11.40
N ASP A 98 20.16 16.27 10.24
CA ASP A 98 18.84 16.09 9.65
C ASP A 98 18.02 15.16 10.57
N PRO A 99 16.79 15.49 10.96
CA PRO A 99 15.96 14.61 11.80
C PRO A 99 15.47 13.40 11.00
N VAL A 100 15.39 12.20 11.61
CA VAL A 100 14.76 11.03 10.96
C VAL A 100 13.26 11.35 10.84
N GLY A 101 12.66 11.03 9.72
CA GLY A 101 11.21 11.18 9.55
C GLY A 101 10.79 11.57 8.15
N ILE A 102 9.50 11.86 8.01
CA ILE A 102 8.87 12.29 6.76
C ILE A 102 8.35 13.72 6.96
N THR A 103 8.81 14.65 6.15
CA THR A 103 8.31 16.04 6.12
C THR A 103 7.60 16.28 4.80
N VAL A 104 6.36 16.77 4.86
CA VAL A 104 5.57 17.10 3.67
C VAL A 104 5.91 18.53 3.24
N ASN A 105 6.45 18.69 2.04
CA ASN A 105 6.76 20.00 1.47
C ASN A 105 5.54 20.48 0.68
N ALA A 106 4.84 21.48 1.23
CA ALA A 106 3.80 22.18 0.49
C ALA A 106 4.42 22.98 -0.66
N PRO A 107 3.78 23.05 -1.84
CA PRO A 107 4.20 23.97 -2.90
C PRO A 107 4.33 25.39 -2.34
N PRO A 108 5.39 26.14 -2.70
CA PRO A 108 5.48 27.54 -2.33
C PRO A 108 4.23 28.25 -2.85
N ALA A 109 3.51 28.93 -1.95
CA ALA A 109 2.35 29.71 -2.34
C ALA A 109 2.75 30.65 -3.49
N PRO A 110 1.92 30.80 -4.54
CA PRO A 110 2.24 31.71 -5.64
C PRO A 110 2.46 33.10 -5.04
N THR A 111 3.71 33.57 -5.08
CA THR A 111 4.05 34.92 -4.64
C THR A 111 3.30 35.89 -5.54
N THR A 112 2.16 36.38 -5.07
CA THR A 112 1.42 37.42 -5.75
C THR A 112 2.37 38.60 -5.91
N PRO A 113 2.69 39.04 -7.15
CA PRO A 113 3.49 40.23 -7.34
C PRO A 113 2.84 41.37 -6.55
N PRO A 114 3.62 42.20 -5.82
CA PRO A 114 3.06 43.35 -5.12
C PRO A 114 2.36 44.24 -6.15
N LEU A 115 1.02 44.26 -6.09
CA LEU A 115 0.24 45.20 -6.88
C LEU A 115 0.68 46.61 -6.49
N LYS A 116 1.29 47.32 -7.45
CA LYS A 116 1.43 48.78 -7.36
C LYS A 116 0.05 49.36 -7.11
N GLN A 117 -0.10 49.95 -5.94
CA GLN A 117 -1.30 50.65 -5.50
C GLN A 117 -1.41 51.95 -6.31
N GLU A 118 -2.03 51.88 -7.49
CA GLU A 118 -2.41 53.07 -8.26
C GLU A 118 -3.87 53.38 -7.97
N ALA A 119 -4.07 54.46 -7.21
CA ALA A 119 -5.37 54.96 -6.82
C ALA A 119 -6.10 55.56 -8.02
N ARG A 120 -7.23 54.98 -8.43
CA ARG A 120 -8.30 55.68 -9.16
C ARG A 120 -9.66 54.99 -8.98
N PRO A 121 -10.77 55.74 -9.15
CA PRO A 121 -11.98 55.56 -8.38
C PRO A 121 -13.03 54.72 -9.10
N ALA A 122 -13.90 54.15 -8.27
CA ALA A 122 -15.28 53.73 -8.50
C ALA A 122 -15.80 53.82 -9.94
N GLN A 123 -15.97 52.66 -10.59
CA GLN A 123 -17.08 52.42 -11.49
C GLN A 123 -17.65 51.02 -11.30
N THR A 124 -18.87 51.02 -10.78
CA THR A 124 -19.87 49.97 -10.84
C THR A 124 -20.08 49.50 -12.27
N LYS A 125 -19.95 48.19 -12.51
CA LYS A 125 -20.83 47.46 -13.43
C LYS A 125 -20.93 46.01 -12.98
N ALA A 126 -22.12 45.70 -12.48
CA ALA A 126 -22.61 44.35 -12.28
C ALA A 126 -22.52 43.61 -13.62
N GLN A 127 -21.78 42.51 -13.63
CA GLN A 127 -21.93 41.46 -14.63
C GLN A 127 -21.99 40.15 -13.85
N GLU A 128 -23.23 39.84 -13.52
CA GLU A 128 -23.72 38.62 -12.91
C GLU A 128 -23.67 37.52 -13.99
N ASP A 129 -22.48 36.97 -14.22
CA ASP A 129 -22.36 35.65 -14.87
C ASP A 129 -22.53 34.60 -13.78
N ALA A 130 -23.78 34.18 -13.60
CA ALA A 130 -24.17 33.01 -12.82
C ALA A 130 -23.57 31.76 -13.48
N ALA A 131 -22.28 31.51 -13.23
CA ALA A 131 -21.66 30.23 -13.46
C ALA A 131 -22.39 29.22 -12.57
N LEU A 132 -23.19 28.35 -13.20
CA LEU A 132 -23.84 27.19 -12.60
C LEU A 132 -22.86 26.52 -11.64
N ALA A 133 -23.09 26.69 -10.33
CA ALA A 133 -22.38 25.94 -9.32
C ALA A 133 -22.55 24.45 -9.66
N PRO A 134 -21.46 23.68 -9.82
CA PRO A 134 -21.57 22.27 -10.09
C PRO A 134 -22.41 21.65 -8.97
N ILE A 135 -23.52 21.05 -9.37
CA ILE A 135 -24.43 20.33 -8.48
C ILE A 135 -23.55 19.35 -7.70
N PRO A 136 -23.54 19.39 -6.36
CA PRO A 136 -22.71 18.48 -5.57
C PRO A 136 -23.07 17.05 -5.93
N GLU A 137 -22.21 16.37 -6.69
CA GLU A 137 -22.36 14.94 -6.92
C GLU A 137 -22.32 14.26 -5.55
N GLU A 138 -23.42 13.60 -5.22
CA GLU A 138 -23.62 12.91 -3.95
C GLU A 138 -22.64 11.73 -3.88
N LYS A 139 -21.44 11.99 -3.34
CA LYS A 139 -20.37 11.00 -3.22
C LYS A 139 -20.82 9.91 -2.26
N THR A 140 -21.11 8.72 -2.78
CA THR A 140 -21.49 7.57 -1.97
C THR A 140 -20.28 7.07 -1.16
N PRO A 141 -20.35 7.05 0.17
CA PRO A 141 -19.26 6.53 0.99
C PRO A 141 -19.15 5.01 0.87
N ARG A 142 -17.92 4.51 1.01
CA ARG A 142 -17.60 3.09 1.17
C ARG A 142 -17.26 2.78 2.62
N ILE A 143 -17.66 1.62 3.10
CA ILE A 143 -17.33 1.12 4.43
C ILE A 143 -16.13 0.19 4.30
N ILE A 144 -15.09 0.44 5.09
CA ILE A 144 -13.86 -0.35 5.13
C ILE A 144 -13.76 -0.98 6.52
N VAL A 145 -13.57 -2.30 6.58
CA VAL A 145 -13.23 -3.02 7.80
C VAL A 145 -11.87 -3.67 7.57
N ALA A 146 -10.85 -3.27 8.32
CA ALA A 146 -9.47 -3.66 8.07
C ALA A 146 -8.58 -3.47 9.30
N ASP A 147 -7.44 -4.16 9.31
CA ASP A 147 -6.45 -4.07 10.37
C ASP A 147 -5.49 -2.91 10.10
N LEU A 148 -5.20 -2.12 11.14
CA LEU A 148 -4.41 -0.90 11.04
C LEU A 148 -2.92 -1.21 10.97
N LEU A 149 -2.27 -0.84 9.87
CA LEU A 149 -0.84 -1.04 9.62
C LEU A 149 0.01 0.18 9.97
N MET A 150 -0.54 1.39 9.96
CA MET A 150 0.22 2.60 10.27
C MET A 150 -0.71 3.71 10.72
N VAL A 151 -0.23 4.49 11.68
CA VAL A 151 -0.88 5.68 12.22
C VAL A 151 0.06 6.87 12.00
N ASP A 152 -0.35 7.82 11.17
CA ASP A 152 0.49 8.95 10.77
C ASP A 152 -0.32 10.24 10.74
N GLY A 153 -0.41 10.91 11.89
CA GLY A 153 -1.04 12.22 12.02
C GLY A 153 -2.44 12.26 11.40
N ASP A 154 -2.49 12.76 10.15
CA ASP A 154 -3.69 12.98 9.36
C ASP A 154 -4.06 11.79 8.45
N PHE A 155 -3.39 10.64 8.56
CA PHE A 155 -3.79 9.45 7.81
C PHE A 155 -3.49 8.13 8.53
N TYR A 156 -4.34 7.15 8.22
CA TYR A 156 -4.20 5.75 8.62
C TYR A 156 -3.92 4.91 7.38
N VAL A 157 -3.05 3.91 7.52
CA VAL A 157 -2.88 2.87 6.48
C VAL A 157 -3.42 1.58 7.04
N VAL A 158 -4.37 0.98 6.34
CA VAL A 158 -5.01 -0.27 6.73
C VAL A 158 -4.76 -1.36 5.70
N ARG A 159 -4.74 -2.61 6.13
CA ARG A 159 -4.67 -3.78 5.26
C ARG A 159 -6.06 -4.33 5.00
N GLY A 160 -6.58 -4.11 3.80
CA GLY A 160 -7.78 -4.78 3.33
C GLY A 160 -7.47 -6.04 2.52
N GLU A 161 -8.51 -6.75 2.10
CA GLU A 161 -8.40 -7.91 1.20
C GLU A 161 -7.79 -7.56 -0.16
N ARG A 162 -7.90 -6.29 -0.57
CA ARG A 162 -7.40 -5.78 -1.86
C ARG A 162 -6.03 -5.09 -1.75
N GLY A 163 -5.35 -5.25 -0.61
CA GLY A 163 -4.07 -4.61 -0.33
C GLY A 163 -4.20 -3.45 0.65
N GLU A 164 -3.21 -2.55 0.62
CA GLU A 164 -3.13 -1.42 1.53
C GLU A 164 -4.04 -0.27 1.07
N ILE A 165 -4.75 0.33 2.02
CA ILE A 165 -5.63 1.47 1.78
C ILE A 165 -5.19 2.59 2.72
N ARG A 166 -4.95 3.77 2.14
CA ARG A 166 -4.68 4.99 2.90
C ARG A 166 -6.01 5.70 3.15
N ILE A 167 -6.28 6.04 4.40
CA ILE A 167 -7.48 6.75 4.85
C ILE A 167 -7.01 8.08 5.42
N GLU A 168 -7.43 9.19 4.83
CA GLU A 168 -7.15 10.54 5.32
C GLU A 168 -8.15 10.93 6.42
N VAL A 169 -7.63 11.34 7.56
CA VAL A 169 -8.37 11.85 8.72
C VAL A 169 -8.36 13.37 8.63
N THR A 170 -9.53 13.98 8.50
CA THR A 170 -9.69 15.45 8.50
C THR A 170 -10.26 15.90 9.83
N PRO A 171 -10.25 17.22 10.13
CA PRO A 171 -10.93 17.75 11.32
C PRO A 171 -12.45 17.47 11.36
N GLU A 172 -13.05 17.12 10.22
CA GLU A 172 -14.46 16.76 10.10
C GLU A 172 -14.70 15.25 10.34
N THR A 173 -13.64 14.44 10.39
CA THR A 173 -13.74 13.00 10.64
C THR A 173 -14.14 12.74 12.09
N GLU A 174 -15.22 11.98 12.30
CA GLU A 174 -15.61 11.54 13.63
C GLU A 174 -14.77 10.34 14.08
N LEU A 175 -13.90 10.53 15.07
CA LEU A 175 -13.13 9.46 15.71
C LEU A 175 -13.78 9.05 17.03
N THR A 176 -14.08 7.76 17.22
CA THR A 176 -14.64 7.30 18.51
C THR A 176 -13.58 7.17 19.60
N GLU A 177 -12.33 6.95 19.23
CA GLU A 177 -11.20 6.71 20.14
C GLU A 177 -9.86 6.91 19.42
N THR A 178 -8.76 6.76 20.16
CA THR A 178 -7.40 6.72 19.59
C THR A 178 -7.05 5.30 19.15
N PHE A 179 -6.59 5.15 17.91
CA PHE A 179 -6.22 3.86 17.33
C PHE A 179 -4.70 3.65 17.31
N LYS A 180 -4.28 2.38 17.38
CA LYS A 180 -2.87 1.97 17.35
C LYS A 180 -2.63 0.90 16.29
N PHE A 181 -1.36 0.71 15.91
CA PHE A 181 -0.94 -0.39 15.05
C PHE A 181 -1.53 -1.73 15.54
N GLY A 182 -2.09 -2.50 14.61
CA GLY A 182 -2.75 -3.78 14.86
C GLY A 182 -4.23 -3.69 15.26
N ASP A 183 -4.77 -2.50 15.52
CA ASP A 183 -6.19 -2.34 15.79
C ASP A 183 -7.03 -2.65 14.54
N ARG A 184 -8.10 -3.44 14.69
CA ARG A 184 -9.09 -3.59 13.64
C ARG A 184 -10.08 -2.42 13.69
N ILE A 185 -10.19 -1.69 12.58
CA ILE A 185 -11.06 -0.52 12.48
C ILE A 185 -12.16 -0.72 11.44
N LYS A 186 -13.27 -0.03 11.65
CA LYS A 186 -14.35 0.15 10.70
C LYS A 186 -14.44 1.64 10.38
N ALA A 187 -14.35 2.00 9.12
CA ALA A 187 -14.35 3.38 8.66
C ALA A 187 -15.35 3.58 7.52
N ALA A 188 -16.07 4.70 7.52
CA ALA A 188 -16.75 5.18 6.32
C ALA A 188 -15.85 6.19 5.62
N VAL A 189 -15.54 5.93 4.35
CA VAL A 189 -14.55 6.68 3.58
C VAL A 189 -15.19 7.13 2.27
N LEU A 190 -14.95 8.37 1.87
CA LEU A 190 -15.37 8.91 0.60
C LEU A 190 -14.52 8.34 -0.56
N PRO A 191 -14.94 8.49 -1.83
CA PRO A 191 -14.15 8.05 -2.99
C PRO A 191 -12.75 8.68 -3.12
N ASN A 192 -12.51 9.80 -2.43
CA ASN A 192 -11.22 10.50 -2.37
C ASN A 192 -10.43 10.17 -1.08
N ASP A 193 -10.71 9.03 -0.45
CA ASP A 193 -10.01 8.52 0.73
C ASP A 193 -10.17 9.32 2.04
N LYS A 194 -11.00 10.36 2.04
CA LYS A 194 -11.33 11.10 3.27
C LYS A 194 -12.32 10.32 4.13
N ALA A 195 -11.99 10.12 5.40
CA ALA A 195 -12.87 9.47 6.36
C ALA A 195 -13.99 10.41 6.81
N LEU A 196 -15.22 9.89 6.80
CA LEU A 196 -16.36 10.50 7.48
C LEU A 196 -16.33 10.15 8.97
N TRP A 197 -16.07 8.87 9.29
CA TRP A 197 -15.91 8.40 10.65
C TRP A 197 -15.02 7.17 10.72
N ILE A 198 -14.38 6.97 11.86
CA ILE A 198 -13.55 5.81 12.17
C ILE A 198 -13.86 5.33 13.59
N LYS A 199 -14.21 4.05 13.69
CA LYS A 199 -14.50 3.38 14.96
C LYS A 199 -13.80 2.02 15.04
N ARG A 200 -13.67 1.48 16.24
CA ARG A 200 -13.20 0.10 16.43
C ARG A 200 -14.21 -0.87 15.82
N ALA A 201 -13.71 -1.81 15.02
CA ALA A 201 -14.55 -2.87 14.46
C ALA A 201 -14.96 -3.84 15.56
N THR A 202 -16.17 -4.39 15.47
CA THR A 202 -16.59 -5.48 16.36
C THR A 202 -16.11 -6.82 15.80
N PRO A 203 -16.04 -7.89 16.62
CA PRO A 203 -15.71 -9.23 16.13
C PRO A 203 -16.65 -9.74 15.03
N ASP A 204 -17.90 -9.25 14.98
CA ASP A 204 -18.90 -9.60 13.98
C ASP A 204 -18.70 -8.86 12.64
N ASP A 205 -17.89 -7.79 12.63
CA ASP A 205 -17.59 -7.04 11.42
C ASP A 205 -16.60 -7.84 10.55
N GLN A 206 -17.09 -8.31 9.40
CA GLN A 206 -16.25 -8.99 8.42
C GLN A 206 -15.25 -8.01 7.77
N PRO A 207 -13.98 -8.40 7.60
CA PRO A 207 -13.02 -7.63 6.83
C PRO A 207 -13.48 -7.43 5.39
N GLY A 208 -13.22 -6.25 4.84
CA GLY A 208 -13.54 -5.98 3.45
C GLY A 208 -13.86 -4.52 3.15
N VAL A 209 -14.17 -4.27 1.88
CA VAL A 209 -14.63 -2.97 1.38
C VAL A 209 -16.03 -3.13 0.84
N TYR A 210 -16.99 -2.47 1.48
CA TYR A 210 -18.41 -2.52 1.16
C TYR A 210 -18.88 -1.18 0.62
N THR A 211 -19.52 -1.18 -0.55
CA THR A 211 -20.22 0.02 -1.03
C THR A 211 -21.52 0.15 -0.24
N GLN A 212 -21.71 1.27 0.46
CA GLN A 212 -22.99 1.51 1.11
C GLN A 212 -24.04 1.70 0.02
N LYS A 213 -24.88 0.69 -0.17
CA LYS A 213 -26.04 0.82 -1.05
C LYS A 213 -26.86 1.98 -0.51
N PRO A 214 -27.15 3.04 -1.31
CA PRO A 214 -27.95 4.15 -0.84
C PRO A 214 -29.24 3.58 -0.24
N PRO A 215 -29.69 4.05 0.93
CA PRO A 215 -30.89 3.54 1.56
C PRO A 215 -32.02 3.71 0.55
N SER A 216 -32.47 2.59 -0.03
CA SER A 216 -33.64 2.58 -0.90
C SER A 216 -34.78 3.15 -0.08
N ARG A 217 -35.19 4.40 -0.38
CA ARG A 217 -36.38 5.05 0.21
C ARG A 217 -37.50 4.03 0.19
N THR A 218 -37.80 3.47 1.35
CA THR A 218 -38.73 2.36 1.47
C THR A 218 -40.11 2.98 1.50
N ALA A 219 -40.86 2.83 0.39
CA ALA A 219 -42.31 2.94 0.45
C ALA A 219 -42.84 1.87 1.41
N GLN A 220 -43.85 2.26 2.18
CA GLN A 220 -44.53 1.52 3.25
C GLN A 220 -45.01 0.10 2.86
N PRO A 221 -45.35 -0.75 3.85
CA PRO A 221 -45.41 -2.19 3.73
C PRO A 221 -46.76 -2.70 3.24
N SER A 222 -46.73 -3.75 2.43
CA SER A 222 -47.83 -4.71 2.29
C SER A 222 -47.28 -6.13 2.36
N SER A 223 -47.56 -6.79 3.48
CA SER A 223 -47.40 -8.24 3.69
C SER A 223 -48.48 -9.03 2.89
N PRO A 224 -48.55 -10.37 2.97
CA PRO A 224 -47.52 -11.40 2.75
C PRO A 224 -48.05 -12.54 1.84
N GLN A 225 -47.22 -13.19 1.01
CA GLN A 225 -47.52 -14.56 0.55
C GLN A 225 -46.38 -15.23 -0.22
N GLY A 226 -46.15 -16.51 0.05
CA GLY A 226 -45.76 -17.47 -1.00
C GLY A 226 -44.38 -18.12 -0.91
N SER A 227 -44.29 -19.17 -0.09
CA SER A 227 -43.76 -20.52 -0.41
C SER A 227 -42.49 -20.71 -1.26
N ASN A 228 -41.59 -21.51 -0.67
CA ASN A 228 -40.82 -22.64 -1.24
C ASN A 228 -40.11 -22.47 -2.60
N ALA A 229 -38.77 -22.58 -2.59
CA ALA A 229 -38.03 -23.55 -3.41
C ALA A 229 -36.53 -23.56 -3.07
N GLN A 230 -36.11 -24.59 -2.35
CA GLN A 230 -34.98 -25.46 -2.66
C GLN A 230 -33.95 -24.97 -3.71
N ALA A 231 -32.74 -24.59 -3.26
CA ALA A 231 -31.54 -24.54 -4.08
C ALA A 231 -30.34 -25.09 -3.31
N LYS A 232 -30.22 -26.41 -3.41
CA LYS A 232 -29.03 -27.22 -3.13
C LYS A 232 -28.04 -26.98 -4.26
N ARG A 233 -26.88 -26.34 -4.03
CA ARG A 233 -25.71 -26.48 -4.92
C ARG A 233 -24.39 -25.94 -4.35
N SER A 234 -23.40 -26.81 -4.51
CA SER A 234 -21.96 -26.57 -4.69
C SER A 234 -21.16 -26.01 -3.53
N LYS A 235 -20.65 -26.95 -2.70
CA LYS A 235 -19.21 -26.98 -2.40
C LYS A 235 -18.46 -26.98 -3.73
N GLU A 236 -17.68 -25.93 -3.97
CA GLU A 236 -16.72 -25.91 -5.08
C GLU A 236 -15.35 -25.62 -4.50
N ALA A 237 -14.48 -26.60 -4.73
CA ALA A 237 -13.12 -26.66 -4.28
C ALA A 237 -12.26 -25.71 -5.14
N SER A 238 -11.53 -24.80 -4.49
CA SER A 238 -10.41 -24.10 -5.11
C SER A 238 -9.10 -24.65 -4.54
N SER A 239 -8.73 -25.82 -5.03
CA SER A 239 -7.40 -26.39 -4.86
C SER A 239 -6.89 -26.80 -6.24
N ALA A 240 -6.05 -25.95 -6.85
CA ALA A 240 -5.11 -26.35 -7.90
C ALA A 240 -4.15 -25.20 -8.27
N SER A 241 -3.17 -24.93 -7.41
CA SER A 241 -1.84 -24.51 -7.86
C SER A 241 -0.81 -24.99 -6.85
N SER A 242 -0.45 -26.26 -6.93
CA SER A 242 0.84 -26.73 -6.41
C SER A 242 1.31 -27.84 -7.33
N LEU A 243 2.26 -27.48 -8.19
CA LEU A 243 3.07 -28.44 -8.90
C LEU A 243 3.85 -29.25 -7.86
N ALA A 244 3.48 -30.52 -7.79
CA ALA A 244 4.03 -31.58 -6.96
C ALA A 244 5.54 -31.43 -6.69
N HIS A 245 5.88 -30.99 -5.48
CA HIS A 245 7.10 -31.39 -4.79
C HIS A 245 6.68 -32.31 -3.64
N GLN A 246 6.60 -33.60 -3.95
CA GLN A 246 6.37 -34.65 -2.95
C GLN A 246 7.66 -34.91 -2.16
N HIS A 247 7.97 -34.07 -1.17
CA HIS A 247 8.96 -34.42 -0.15
C HIS A 247 8.58 -33.87 1.22
N GLY A 248 8.27 -34.81 2.13
CA GLY A 248 8.63 -34.76 3.56
C GLY A 248 7.98 -33.70 4.46
N ILE A 249 7.71 -34.09 5.70
CA ILE A 249 7.55 -33.12 6.80
C ILE A 249 8.87 -32.35 6.90
N ARG A 250 8.80 -31.02 6.95
CA ARG A 250 9.97 -30.16 7.14
C ARG A 250 9.95 -29.49 8.50
N THR A 251 11.12 -29.25 9.06
CA THR A 251 11.32 -28.48 10.28
C THR A 251 11.85 -27.10 9.89
N ILE A 252 11.16 -26.05 10.30
CA ILE A 252 11.52 -24.65 10.07
C ILE A 252 11.95 -24.06 11.41
N VAL A 253 13.13 -23.45 11.44
CA VAL A 253 13.59 -22.62 12.57
C VAL A 253 13.71 -21.19 12.05
N ALA A 254 12.94 -20.27 12.62
CA ALA A 254 12.80 -18.91 12.09
C ALA A 254 12.34 -17.92 13.18
N ASP A 255 12.54 -16.63 12.93
CA ASP A 255 12.09 -15.55 13.81
C ASP A 255 10.65 -15.14 13.42
N LEU A 256 9.75 -15.03 14.40
CA LEU A 256 8.33 -14.74 14.19
C LEU A 256 8.12 -13.25 13.89
N LEU A 257 7.57 -12.93 12.72
CA LEU A 257 7.30 -11.57 12.27
C LEU A 257 5.85 -11.14 12.46
N MET A 258 4.90 -12.06 12.48
CA MET A 258 3.48 -11.73 12.64
C MET A 258 2.69 -12.94 13.12
N VAL A 259 1.70 -12.66 13.95
CA VAL A 259 0.67 -13.63 14.39
C VAL A 259 -0.67 -13.06 13.99
N ASP A 260 -1.38 -13.73 13.09
CA ASP A 260 -2.68 -13.30 12.58
C ASP A 260 -3.64 -14.50 12.52
N GLY A 261 -4.49 -14.63 13.54
CA GLY A 261 -5.47 -15.70 13.67
C GLY A 261 -4.84 -17.09 13.50
N ASP A 262 -5.17 -17.72 12.38
CA ASP A 262 -4.72 -19.06 12.00
C ASP A 262 -3.40 -19.07 11.21
N PHE A 263 -2.63 -17.97 11.19
CA PHE A 263 -1.39 -17.90 10.43
C PHE A 263 -0.26 -17.23 11.20
N TYR A 264 0.92 -17.83 11.12
CA TYR A 264 2.16 -17.24 11.59
C TYR A 264 3.01 -16.87 10.37
N VAL A 265 3.55 -15.65 10.33
CA VAL A 265 4.54 -15.25 9.32
C VAL A 265 5.90 -15.23 9.99
N VAL A 266 6.84 -16.00 9.46
CA VAL A 266 8.19 -16.14 10.01
C VAL A 266 9.24 -15.77 8.98
N ARG A 267 10.41 -15.31 9.44
CA ARG A 267 11.57 -15.02 8.60
C ARG A 267 12.67 -16.05 8.83
N GLY A 268 12.96 -16.84 7.81
CA GLY A 268 14.09 -17.77 7.78
C GLY A 268 15.22 -17.25 6.90
N GLU A 269 16.24 -18.08 6.68
CA GLU A 269 17.38 -17.75 5.81
C GLU A 269 16.97 -17.54 4.34
N ARG A 270 15.89 -18.20 3.91
CA ARG A 270 15.39 -18.16 2.52
C ARG A 270 14.29 -17.11 2.30
N GLY A 271 14.06 -16.24 3.27
CA GLY A 271 13.01 -15.22 3.24
C GLY A 271 11.82 -15.53 4.16
N GLU A 272 10.67 -14.97 3.83
CA GLU A 272 9.46 -15.07 4.62
C GLU A 272 8.64 -16.31 4.27
N ILE A 273 8.10 -16.96 5.30
CA ILE A 273 7.26 -18.16 5.16
C ILE A 273 5.99 -17.93 5.97
N ARG A 274 4.84 -18.21 5.36
CA ARG A 274 3.53 -18.21 6.03
C ARG A 274 3.18 -19.64 6.43
N ILE A 275 3.01 -19.86 7.72
CA ILE A 275 2.67 -21.15 8.32
C ILE A 275 1.20 -21.10 8.77
N GLU A 276 0.39 -22.05 8.33
CA GLU A 276 -1.02 -22.18 8.73
C GLU A 276 -1.12 -22.99 10.03
N ILE A 277 -1.79 -22.42 11.03
CA ILE A 277 -2.10 -23.04 12.32
C ILE A 277 -3.50 -23.61 12.24
N THR A 278 -3.63 -24.89 12.54
CA THR A 278 -4.93 -25.58 12.60
C THR A 278 -5.24 -25.98 14.05
N PRO A 279 -6.51 -26.32 14.38
CA PRO A 279 -6.84 -26.87 15.69
C PRO A 279 -6.09 -28.16 16.06
N GLU A 280 -5.52 -28.85 15.06
CA GLU A 280 -4.71 -30.06 15.25
C GLU A 280 -3.22 -29.74 15.52
N THR A 281 -2.80 -28.49 15.35
CA THR A 281 -1.42 -28.05 15.57
C THR A 281 -1.10 -28.10 17.06
N LYS A 282 -0.01 -28.80 17.42
CA LYS A 282 0.48 -28.86 18.79
C LYS A 282 1.32 -27.62 19.11
N LEU A 283 0.72 -26.65 19.80
CA LEU A 283 1.42 -25.49 20.35
C LEU A 283 1.92 -25.80 21.77
N THR A 284 3.20 -25.54 22.03
CA THR A 284 3.78 -25.77 23.37
C THR A 284 3.76 -24.52 24.26
N ASP A 285 3.60 -23.34 23.67
CA ASP A 285 3.64 -22.05 24.34
C ASP A 285 2.79 -21.01 23.58
N THR A 286 2.64 -19.81 24.12
CA THR A 286 2.14 -18.63 23.42
C THR A 286 3.32 -17.89 22.78
N PHE A 287 3.18 -17.52 21.50
CA PHE A 287 4.26 -16.88 20.73
C PHE A 287 3.91 -15.44 20.37
N THR A 288 4.91 -14.57 20.38
CA THR A 288 4.79 -13.13 20.10
C THR A 288 5.83 -12.66 19.08
N PHE A 289 5.66 -11.45 18.54
CA PHE A 289 6.59 -10.85 17.59
C PHE A 289 8.04 -10.90 18.11
N GLY A 290 8.97 -11.36 17.27
CA GLY A 290 10.38 -11.50 17.56
C GLY A 290 10.78 -12.81 18.24
N ASP A 291 9.82 -13.65 18.64
CA ASP A 291 10.12 -14.98 19.18
C ASP A 291 10.74 -15.86 18.10
N ARG A 292 11.84 -16.56 18.44
CA ARG A 292 12.38 -17.60 17.58
C ARG A 292 11.65 -18.91 17.81
N ILE A 293 11.06 -19.45 16.75
CA ILE A 293 10.25 -20.67 16.81
C ILE A 293 10.86 -21.79 15.97
N LYS A 294 10.52 -23.02 16.35
CA LYS A 294 10.79 -24.25 15.64
C LYS A 294 9.46 -24.91 15.31
N ALA A 295 9.10 -24.90 14.03
CA ALA A 295 7.85 -25.44 13.53
C ALA A 295 8.10 -26.70 12.69
N LYS A 296 7.38 -27.79 12.97
CA LYS A 296 7.28 -28.92 12.03
C LYS A 296 6.07 -28.66 11.16
N VAL A 297 6.27 -28.59 9.84
CA VAL A 297 5.20 -28.27 8.90
C VAL A 297 5.12 -29.31 7.78
N LEU A 298 3.91 -29.51 7.29
CA LEU A 298 3.62 -30.32 6.11
C LEU A 298 4.06 -29.58 4.83
N PRO A 299 4.12 -30.27 3.67
CA PRO A 299 4.49 -29.65 2.40
C PRO A 299 3.57 -28.51 1.94
N ASN A 300 2.35 -28.44 2.48
CA ASN A 300 1.38 -27.37 2.24
C ASN A 300 1.41 -26.26 3.31
N ASP A 301 2.53 -26.14 4.04
CA ASP A 301 2.73 -25.12 5.08
C ASP A 301 1.80 -25.20 6.30
N LYS A 302 1.01 -26.28 6.44
CA LYS A 302 0.25 -26.54 7.66
C LYS A 302 1.17 -27.01 8.77
N ALA A 303 1.09 -26.37 9.93
CA ALA A 303 1.84 -26.75 11.11
C ALA A 303 1.32 -28.07 11.71
N ILE A 304 2.26 -28.92 12.11
CA ILE A 304 2.02 -30.12 12.92
C ILE A 304 2.30 -29.77 14.38
N SER A 305 3.40 -29.05 14.63
CA SER A 305 3.78 -28.59 15.96
C SER A 305 4.61 -27.32 15.90
N ILE A 306 4.46 -26.45 16.89
CA ILE A 306 5.28 -25.26 17.06
C ILE A 306 5.78 -25.19 18.50
N GLU A 307 7.10 -25.04 18.63
CA GLU A 307 7.79 -24.86 19.90
C GLU A 307 8.79 -23.71 19.86
N ARG A 308 9.15 -23.20 21.03
CA ARG A 308 10.21 -22.20 21.15
C ARG A 308 11.53 -22.84 20.73
N ALA A 309 12.23 -22.22 19.78
CA ALA A 309 13.52 -22.74 19.33
C ALA A 309 14.56 -22.62 20.44
N LYS A 310 15.51 -23.56 20.49
CA LYS A 310 16.65 -23.41 21.40
C LYS A 310 17.57 -22.29 20.91
N PRO A 311 18.29 -21.58 21.81
CA PRO A 311 19.21 -20.51 21.40
C PRO A 311 20.24 -20.92 20.34
N ASN A 312 20.62 -22.20 20.33
CA ASN A 312 21.62 -22.76 19.41
C ASN A 312 21.01 -23.50 18.21
N ASP A 313 19.68 -23.53 18.07
CA ASP A 313 19.07 -24.13 16.89
C ASP A 313 19.36 -23.21 15.67
N PRO A 314 19.98 -23.73 14.58
CA PRO A 314 20.27 -22.93 13.41
C PRO A 314 18.98 -22.51 12.71
N ILE A 315 18.90 -21.23 12.29
CA ILE A 315 17.81 -20.75 11.43
C ILE A 315 17.90 -21.52 10.12
N GLY A 316 16.76 -21.96 9.59
CA GLY A 316 16.74 -22.66 8.31
C GLY A 316 15.53 -23.55 8.12
N VAL A 317 15.49 -24.21 6.96
CA VAL A 317 14.49 -25.22 6.62
C VAL A 317 15.20 -26.57 6.47
N PHE A 318 14.83 -27.52 7.31
CA PHE A 318 15.44 -28.85 7.38
C PHE A 318 14.41 -29.91 7.00
N GLU A 319 14.75 -30.77 6.05
CA GLU A 319 13.90 -31.92 5.71
C GLU A 319 14.08 -33.04 6.74
N ALA A 320 12.98 -33.65 7.19
CA ALA A 320 13.06 -34.85 8.01
C ALA A 320 13.53 -36.01 7.12
N LYS A 321 14.70 -36.57 7.45
CA LYS A 321 15.22 -37.80 6.84
C LYS A 321 14.47 -39.04 7.33
#